data_AF-A0A9C8A8A3-F1
#
_entry.id   AF-A0A9C8A8A3-F1
#
_cell.length_a   1.000
_cell.length_b   1.000
_cell.length_c   1.000
_cell.angle_alpha   90.00
_cell.angle_beta   90.00
_cell.angle_gamma   90.00
#
_symmetry.space_group_name_H-M   'P 1'
#
loop_
_entity.id
_entity.type
_entity.pdbx_description
1 polymer ?
#
loop_
_entity_poly.entity_id
_entity_poly.type
_entity_poly.pdbx_seq_one_letter_code
_entity_poly.pdbx_strand_id
1 'polypeptide(L)'
;MKNKRIGQWIIVVCLLFAMLWITACQSSADQPASPGQETDSPGEVSTSTGDSAQETGDSGDKAADTGTGADPAVIAQQEWQISAHASSFVLDSEGSNNTCARCHAPKNWMPTLEDIPESCKACKFELAPPPPLIVESDWLHVGCVMCHQVDKKGNVQPEVSWLEIPALDEYASVETSSELCLKCHNTENVAEHGQVLVGSGHADMQCTECHSPHSTTATCSTGDCHSGVMSEEDQIPGHDEDHKDVSCAACHDSAGWEVGPHPETGIWTTFSPWSHAVKIAEEDSILQTGTVPFLSHDLGLEVNCERCHFSGNPWGLTESVEIP
;
A
#
# COMPACT_ATOMS: atom_id res chain seq x y z
N MET A 1 23.39 46.77 -40.36
CA MET A 1 22.25 45.84 -40.54
C MET A 1 22.62 44.42 -41.04
N LYS A 2 23.86 44.11 -41.44
CA LYS A 2 24.25 42.77 -41.92
C LYS A 2 24.51 41.71 -40.81
N ASN A 3 24.90 42.13 -39.60
CA ASN A 3 25.33 41.18 -38.57
C ASN A 3 24.17 40.49 -37.83
N LYS A 4 22.95 41.03 -37.87
CA LYS A 4 21.78 40.46 -37.17
C LYS A 4 21.23 39.21 -37.88
N ARG A 5 21.45 39.09 -39.19
CA ARG A 5 21.01 37.91 -39.97
C ARG A 5 21.91 36.69 -39.75
N ILE A 6 23.20 36.88 -39.48
CA ILE A 6 24.14 35.75 -39.29
C ILE A 6 23.82 34.99 -37.98
N GLY A 7 23.46 35.69 -36.90
CA GLY A 7 23.11 35.06 -35.63
C GLY A 7 21.85 34.17 -35.71
N GLN A 8 20.85 34.56 -36.50
CA GLN A 8 19.64 33.76 -36.68
C GLN A 8 19.90 32.46 -37.44
N TRP A 9 20.80 32.47 -38.44
CA TRP A 9 21.15 31.26 -39.19
C TRP A 9 21.92 30.25 -38.33
N ILE A 10 22.78 30.70 -37.42
CA ILE A 10 23.53 29.81 -36.51
C ILE A 10 22.56 29.08 -35.57
N ILE A 11 21.59 29.79 -34.99
CA ILE A 11 20.60 29.19 -34.08
C ILE A 11 19.74 28.13 -34.80
N VAL A 12 19.29 28.42 -36.03
CA VAL A 12 18.48 27.47 -36.82
C VAL A 12 19.28 26.22 -37.19
N VAL A 13 20.56 26.36 -37.56
CA VAL A 13 21.41 25.20 -37.89
C VAL A 13 21.74 24.38 -36.64
N CYS A 14 22.00 25.01 -35.49
CA CYS A 14 22.21 24.31 -34.22
C CYS A 14 20.97 23.53 -33.76
N LEU A 15 19.77 24.09 -33.92
CA LEU A 15 18.52 23.41 -33.58
C LEU A 15 18.21 22.23 -34.51
N LEU A 16 18.50 22.36 -35.81
CA LEU A 16 18.36 21.25 -36.77
C LEU A 16 19.34 20.10 -36.47
N PHE A 17 20.57 20.43 -36.05
CA PHE A 17 21.55 19.41 -35.66
C PHE A 17 21.17 18.70 -34.35
N ALA A 18 20.58 19.42 -33.39
CA ALA A 18 20.11 18.84 -32.14
C ALA A 18 18.93 17.86 -32.36
N MET A 19 18.01 18.15 -33.29
CA MET A 19 16.91 17.22 -33.61
C MET A 19 17.37 15.94 -34.31
N LEU A 20 18.45 15.99 -35.09
CA LEU A 20 19.04 14.81 -35.75
C LEU A 20 19.74 13.85 -34.77
N TRP A 21 20.11 14.32 -33.58
CA TRP A 21 20.74 13.47 -32.56
C TRP A 21 19.74 12.67 -31.72
N ILE A 22 18.47 13.08 -31.67
CA ILE A 22 17.43 12.40 -30.86
C ILE A 22 16.86 11.16 -31.59
N THR A 23 17.05 11.03 -32.91
CA THR A 23 16.52 9.91 -33.70
C THR A 23 17.44 8.70 -33.80
N ALA A 24 18.63 8.72 -33.19
CA ALA A 24 19.64 7.66 -33.33
C ALA A 24 19.66 6.61 -32.22
N CYS A 25 18.75 6.67 -31.23
CA CYS A 25 18.70 5.73 -30.09
C CYS A 25 17.46 4.84 -30.05
N GLN A 26 16.99 4.33 -31.20
CA GLN A 26 16.10 3.18 -31.24
C GLN A 26 16.80 2.01 -31.95
N SER A 27 17.69 1.33 -31.23
CA SER A 27 18.24 0.04 -31.64
C SER A 27 17.36 -1.07 -31.10
N SER A 28 16.78 -1.82 -32.04
CA SER A 28 16.03 -3.06 -31.85
C SER A 28 16.80 -4.08 -31.03
N ALA A 29 16.13 -4.66 -30.02
CA ALA A 29 16.58 -5.87 -29.37
C ALA A 29 15.63 -7.01 -29.74
N ASP A 30 16.23 -8.11 -30.19
CA ASP A 30 15.64 -9.35 -30.65
C ASP A 30 14.73 -10.01 -29.59
N GLN A 31 13.53 -10.43 -29.98
CA GLN A 31 12.73 -11.43 -29.27
C GLN A 31 12.86 -12.79 -29.96
N PRO A 32 13.24 -13.87 -29.25
CA PRO A 32 13.14 -15.21 -29.79
C PRO A 32 11.69 -15.68 -29.80
N ALA A 33 11.35 -16.39 -30.88
CA ALA A 33 10.04 -16.98 -31.13
C ALA A 33 9.62 -18.00 -30.06
N SER A 34 8.37 -17.91 -29.62
CA SER A 34 7.66 -18.98 -28.90
C SER A 34 6.64 -19.63 -29.84
N PRO A 35 6.64 -20.96 -30.04
CA PRO A 35 5.65 -21.65 -30.84
C PRO A 35 4.51 -22.19 -29.95
N GLY A 36 3.27 -21.89 -30.29
CA GLY A 36 2.11 -22.63 -29.78
C GLY A 36 0.91 -21.74 -29.45
N GLN A 37 0.14 -21.36 -30.46
CA GLN A 37 -1.21 -20.86 -30.29
C GLN A 37 -2.13 -21.70 -31.20
N GLU A 38 -2.78 -22.70 -30.61
CA GLU A 38 -3.94 -23.33 -31.21
C GLU A 38 -5.16 -22.46 -30.92
N THR A 39 -5.86 -22.16 -32.01
CA THR A 39 -7.15 -21.51 -32.10
C THR A 39 -8.25 -22.42 -31.59
N ASP A 40 -9.18 -21.89 -30.80
CA ASP A 40 -10.60 -21.98 -31.11
C ASP A 40 -11.44 -21.11 -30.17
N SER A 41 -12.16 -20.16 -30.76
CA SER A 41 -13.26 -19.45 -30.11
C SER A 41 -14.27 -19.03 -31.19
N PRO A 42 -15.54 -19.41 -31.03
CA PRO A 42 -16.62 -18.60 -31.58
C PRO A 42 -17.76 -18.35 -30.58
N GLY A 43 -18.29 -17.13 -30.62
CA GLY A 43 -19.53 -16.71 -29.95
C GLY A 43 -19.45 -15.23 -29.61
N GLU A 44 -19.73 -14.30 -30.54
CA GLU A 44 -21.07 -13.73 -30.75
C GLU A 44 -21.87 -13.55 -29.45
N VAL A 45 -22.19 -12.30 -29.08
CA VAL A 45 -23.58 -11.79 -29.02
C VAL A 45 -23.63 -10.34 -28.51
N SER A 46 -24.28 -9.52 -29.34
CA SER A 46 -25.11 -8.34 -29.07
C SER A 46 -24.57 -7.07 -28.39
N THR A 47 -24.35 -6.12 -29.28
CA THR A 47 -24.58 -4.68 -29.16
C THR A 47 -26.03 -4.37 -28.75
N SER A 48 -26.22 -3.47 -27.79
CA SER A 48 -27.50 -2.78 -27.54
C SER A 48 -27.23 -1.29 -27.38
N THR A 49 -27.37 -0.59 -28.51
CA THR A 49 -27.49 0.86 -28.62
C THR A 49 -28.89 1.26 -28.11
N GLY A 50 -28.95 2.10 -27.09
CA GLY A 50 -30.19 2.67 -26.55
C GLY A 50 -30.05 4.17 -26.36
N ASP A 51 -30.37 4.90 -27.42
CA ASP A 51 -30.50 6.35 -27.51
C ASP A 51 -31.85 6.77 -26.89
N SER A 52 -31.87 7.75 -25.98
CA SER A 52 -33.02 8.68 -25.79
C SER A 52 -32.68 9.76 -24.77
N ALA A 53 -32.40 10.94 -25.30
CA ALA A 53 -32.52 12.21 -24.62
C ALA A 53 -33.97 12.46 -24.20
N GLN A 54 -34.17 12.93 -22.96
CA GLN A 54 -35.33 13.73 -22.62
C GLN A 54 -34.92 14.82 -21.62
N GLU A 55 -34.72 16.02 -22.16
CA GLU A 55 -34.73 17.27 -21.40
C GLU A 55 -36.14 17.50 -20.86
N THR A 56 -36.27 17.56 -19.53
CA THR A 56 -37.35 18.30 -18.87
C THR A 56 -36.73 19.00 -17.67
N GLY A 57 -36.60 20.32 -17.77
CA GLY A 57 -36.38 21.16 -16.61
C GLY A 57 -37.67 21.25 -15.79
N ASP A 58 -37.55 21.17 -14.48
CA ASP A 58 -38.50 21.83 -13.58
C ASP A 58 -37.86 22.12 -12.21
N SER A 59 -37.92 23.40 -11.90
CA SER A 59 -38.10 24.06 -10.60
C SER A 59 -37.65 23.35 -9.33
N GLY A 60 -36.67 24.01 -8.69
CA GLY A 60 -36.51 24.20 -7.26
C GLY A 60 -37.49 23.52 -6.32
N ASP A 61 -36.98 22.55 -5.59
CA ASP A 61 -37.21 22.45 -4.16
C ASP A 61 -35.90 21.99 -3.51
N LYS A 62 -35.25 22.93 -2.83
CA LYS A 62 -34.18 22.64 -1.87
C LYS A 62 -34.86 21.96 -0.68
N ALA A 63 -35.03 20.65 -0.78
CA ALA A 63 -35.27 19.82 0.39
C ALA A 63 -34.08 20.04 1.33
N ALA A 64 -34.34 20.75 2.43
CA ALA A 64 -33.44 20.79 3.55
C ALA A 64 -33.35 19.35 4.07
N ASP A 65 -32.29 18.66 3.65
CA ASP A 65 -31.82 17.45 4.27
C ASP A 65 -31.51 17.78 5.73
N THR A 66 -32.48 17.54 6.60
CA THR A 66 -32.32 17.57 8.06
C THR A 66 -31.70 16.26 8.55
N GLY A 67 -30.76 15.71 7.78
CA GLY A 67 -29.93 14.59 8.16
C GLY A 67 -29.06 15.01 9.33
N THR A 68 -29.39 14.47 10.49
CA THR A 68 -28.61 14.48 11.75
C THR A 68 -27.28 13.70 11.61
N GLY A 69 -26.63 13.76 10.44
CA GLY A 69 -25.34 13.15 10.21
C GLY A 69 -24.27 13.94 10.96
N ALA A 70 -23.51 13.27 11.82
CA ALA A 70 -22.32 13.86 12.38
C ALA A 70 -21.37 14.30 11.25
N ASP A 71 -20.66 15.41 11.47
CA ASP A 71 -19.65 15.90 10.54
C ASP A 71 -18.65 14.78 10.20
N PRO A 72 -18.43 14.43 8.91
CA PRO A 72 -17.49 13.39 8.52
C PRO A 72 -16.09 13.55 9.11
N ALA A 73 -15.62 14.79 9.30
CA ALA A 73 -14.33 15.06 9.93
C ALA A 73 -14.32 14.65 11.41
N VAL A 74 -15.45 14.81 12.11
CA VAL A 74 -15.60 14.38 13.50
C VAL A 74 -15.62 12.85 13.60
N ILE A 75 -16.29 12.17 12.67
CA ILE A 75 -16.31 10.70 12.60
C ILE A 75 -14.89 10.17 12.33
N ALA A 76 -14.22 10.67 11.29
CA ALA A 76 -12.86 10.30 10.94
C ALA A 76 -11.89 10.51 12.12
N GLN A 77 -12.03 11.64 12.83
CA GLN A 77 -11.23 11.90 14.02
C GLN A 77 -11.48 10.90 15.14
N GLN A 78 -12.73 10.49 15.37
CA GLN A 78 -13.07 9.50 16.39
C GLN A 78 -12.51 8.11 16.04
N GLU A 79 -12.66 7.69 14.79
CA GLU A 79 -12.07 6.43 14.28
C GLU A 79 -10.55 6.44 14.42
N TRP A 80 -9.90 7.57 14.07
CA TRP A 80 -8.45 7.72 14.18
C TRP A 80 -7.95 7.48 15.58
N GLN A 81 -8.58 8.07 16.60
CA GLN A 81 -8.11 8.02 17.99
C GLN A 81 -8.03 6.60 18.57
N ILE A 82 -8.78 5.65 18.01
CA ILE A 82 -8.75 4.24 18.46
C ILE A 82 -7.97 3.32 17.51
N SER A 83 -7.38 3.87 16.45
CA SER A 83 -6.66 3.12 15.43
C SER A 83 -5.22 2.81 15.82
N ALA A 84 -4.62 1.83 15.15
CA ALA A 84 -3.20 1.52 15.31
C ALA A 84 -2.29 2.69 14.89
N HIS A 85 -2.74 3.53 13.95
CA HIS A 85 -1.97 4.71 13.51
C HIS A 85 -1.83 5.76 14.62
N ALA A 86 -2.89 5.98 15.41
CA ALA A 86 -2.84 6.91 16.54
C ALA A 86 -2.01 6.42 17.73
N SER A 87 -1.70 5.11 17.77
CA SER A 87 -0.97 4.45 18.86
C SER A 87 0.23 3.67 18.33
N SER A 88 1.00 4.30 17.45
CA SER A 88 2.09 3.68 16.68
C SER A 88 3.42 3.47 17.42
N PHE A 89 3.51 3.69 18.73
CA PHE A 89 4.78 3.55 19.46
C PHE A 89 5.30 2.11 19.39
N VAL A 90 6.58 1.94 19.13
CA VAL A 90 7.23 0.63 18.99
C VAL A 90 8.66 0.69 19.52
N LEU A 91 9.15 -0.46 19.97
CA LEU A 91 10.55 -0.70 20.34
C LEU A 91 11.01 -1.97 19.64
N ASP A 92 12.27 -2.02 19.23
CA ASP A 92 12.93 -3.25 18.82
C ASP A 92 13.33 -4.11 20.04
N SER A 93 13.91 -5.29 19.78
CA SER A 93 14.38 -6.21 20.82
C SER A 93 15.49 -5.64 21.72
N GLU A 94 16.18 -4.59 21.28
CA GLU A 94 17.24 -3.91 22.02
C GLU A 94 16.71 -2.68 22.80
N GLY A 95 15.40 -2.38 22.68
CA GLY A 95 14.77 -1.22 23.31
C GLY A 95 15.07 0.09 22.57
N SER A 96 15.50 0.04 21.31
CA SER A 96 15.67 1.19 20.42
C SER A 96 14.47 1.33 19.49
N ASN A 97 14.27 2.53 18.91
CA ASN A 97 13.16 2.77 17.98
C ASN A 97 13.40 3.88 16.95
N ASN A 98 14.61 4.44 16.90
CA ASN A 98 14.88 5.56 16.02
C ASN A 98 14.65 5.23 14.54
N THR A 99 15.11 4.07 14.10
CA THR A 99 14.88 3.58 12.72
C THR A 99 13.40 3.27 12.49
N CYS A 100 12.69 2.78 13.50
CA CYS A 100 11.26 2.49 13.45
C CYS A 100 10.42 3.76 13.30
N ALA A 101 10.89 4.89 13.85
CA ALA A 101 10.22 6.18 13.75
C ALA A 101 9.99 6.62 12.30
N ARG A 102 10.75 6.10 11.32
CA ARG A 102 10.51 6.36 9.89
C ARG A 102 9.07 6.16 9.47
N CYS A 103 8.49 5.04 9.89
CA CYS A 103 7.14 4.66 9.51
C CYS A 103 6.15 4.91 10.64
N HIS A 104 6.60 4.79 11.88
CA HIS A 104 5.73 4.82 13.05
C HIS A 104 5.66 6.20 13.74
N ALA A 105 6.62 7.09 13.51
CA ALA A 105 6.61 8.46 13.99
C ALA A 105 7.33 9.40 13.00
N PRO A 106 6.84 9.48 11.74
CA PRO A 106 7.57 10.14 10.65
C PRO A 106 7.93 11.59 10.94
N LYS A 107 7.16 12.29 11.80
CA LYS A 107 7.50 13.66 12.25
C LYS A 107 8.71 13.73 13.17
N ASN A 108 9.05 12.66 13.90
CA ASN A 108 10.29 12.58 14.66
C ASN A 108 11.50 12.16 13.81
N TRP A 109 11.27 11.50 12.67
CA TRP A 109 12.32 10.81 11.91
C TRP A 109 13.07 11.68 10.88
N MET A 110 12.94 13.01 10.94
CA MET A 110 13.70 13.90 10.05
C MET A 110 14.61 14.85 10.82
N PRO A 111 15.79 15.22 10.25
CA PRO A 111 16.59 16.29 10.81
C PRO A 111 15.71 17.53 10.95
N THR A 112 15.77 18.18 12.11
CA THR A 112 15.05 19.43 12.30
C THR A 112 15.66 20.49 11.38
N LEU A 113 14.96 21.60 11.10
CA LEU A 113 15.56 22.70 10.34
C LEU A 113 16.83 23.25 10.99
N GLU A 114 16.99 23.08 12.29
CA GLU A 114 18.20 23.46 13.02
C GLU A 114 19.39 22.54 12.68
N ASP A 115 19.10 21.29 12.30
CA ASP A 115 20.07 20.29 11.85
C ASP A 115 20.38 20.41 10.35
N ILE A 116 19.53 21.09 9.58
CA ILE A 116 19.71 21.34 8.13
C ILE A 116 20.31 22.74 7.94
N PRO A 117 21.61 22.87 7.66
CA PRO A 117 22.24 24.18 7.48
C PRO A 117 21.64 24.96 6.31
N GLU A 118 21.51 26.28 6.46
CA GLU A 118 20.85 27.22 5.53
C GLU A 118 21.39 27.22 4.08
N SER A 119 22.49 26.51 3.79
CA SER A 119 23.08 26.46 2.45
C SER A 119 23.20 25.03 1.93
N CYS A 120 22.36 24.67 0.94
CA CYS A 120 22.44 23.43 0.16
C CYS A 120 23.75 23.28 -0.68
N LYS A 121 24.78 24.10 -0.43
CA LYS A 121 26.05 24.08 -1.17
C LYS A 121 27.14 23.22 -0.53
N ALA A 122 26.86 22.54 0.58
CA ALA A 122 27.84 21.73 1.27
C ALA A 122 27.25 20.37 1.66
N CYS A 123 27.18 19.39 0.76
CA CYS A 123 26.94 17.98 1.15
C CYS A 123 28.09 17.37 1.99
N LYS A 124 28.66 18.11 2.96
CA LYS A 124 29.82 17.75 3.79
C LYS A 124 29.59 18.01 5.28
N PHE A 125 28.35 18.00 5.74
CA PHE A 125 28.07 17.97 7.17
C PHE A 125 27.78 16.53 7.58
N GLU A 126 28.53 16.06 8.55
CA GLU A 126 28.20 14.85 9.28
C GLU A 126 27.09 15.20 10.25
N LEU A 127 25.88 14.72 10.00
CA LEU A 127 24.83 14.74 11.01
C LEU A 127 25.24 13.75 12.10
N ALA A 128 25.19 14.20 13.36
CA ALA A 128 25.34 13.27 14.47
C ALA A 128 24.29 12.18 14.34
N PRO A 129 24.63 10.91 14.61
CA PRO A 129 23.64 9.85 14.60
C PRO A 129 22.54 10.22 15.61
N PRO A 130 21.27 10.11 15.23
CA PRO A 130 20.19 10.46 16.12
C PRO A 130 20.19 9.51 17.34
N PRO A 131 19.67 9.96 18.51
CA PRO A 131 19.57 9.09 19.68
C PRO A 131 18.84 7.79 19.33
N PRO A 132 19.31 6.62 19.82
CA PRO A 132 18.73 5.32 19.46
C PRO A 132 17.29 5.14 19.95
N LEU A 133 16.92 5.87 21.01
CA LEU A 133 15.59 5.85 21.61
C LEU A 133 14.96 7.25 21.60
N ILE A 134 13.74 7.33 21.07
CA ILE A 134 12.79 8.41 21.27
C ILE A 134 11.81 7.90 22.32
N VAL A 135 11.77 8.55 23.49
CA VAL A 135 10.85 8.16 24.56
C VAL A 135 9.40 8.38 24.12
N GLU A 136 8.48 7.56 24.64
CA GLU A 136 7.07 7.61 24.24
C GLU A 136 6.43 9.00 24.45
N SER A 137 6.84 9.75 25.48
CA SER A 137 6.36 11.12 25.70
C SER A 137 6.71 12.10 24.59
N ASP A 138 7.76 11.80 23.82
CA ASP A 138 8.27 12.63 22.73
C ASP A 138 7.90 12.04 21.35
N TRP A 139 7.19 10.91 21.35
CA TRP A 139 6.78 10.18 20.15
C TRP A 139 5.55 10.84 19.51
N LEU A 140 5.76 11.38 18.32
CA LEU A 140 4.75 11.97 17.47
C LEU A 140 4.18 10.87 16.57
N HIS A 141 3.14 10.21 17.09
CA HIS A 141 2.38 9.19 16.35
C HIS A 141 1.94 9.68 14.95
N VAL A 142 1.55 8.73 14.11
CA VAL A 142 0.98 9.05 12.80
C VAL A 142 -0.28 9.89 13.02
N GLY A 143 -0.27 11.12 12.52
CA GLY A 143 -1.38 12.06 12.61
C GLY A 143 -1.95 12.39 11.24
N CYS A 144 -3.11 13.06 11.22
CA CYS A 144 -3.81 13.42 9.97
C CYS A 144 -2.89 14.17 8.98
N VAL A 145 -1.99 15.01 9.50
CA VAL A 145 -1.01 15.78 8.72
C VAL A 145 -0.08 14.93 7.86
N MET A 146 0.07 13.63 8.14
CA MET A 146 0.89 12.75 7.30
C MET A 146 0.23 12.41 5.98
N CYS A 147 -1.11 12.40 5.96
CA CYS A 147 -1.93 11.96 4.84
C CYS A 147 -2.76 13.09 4.21
N HIS A 148 -2.95 14.19 4.93
CA HIS A 148 -3.79 15.30 4.53
C HIS A 148 -3.09 16.62 4.81
N GLN A 149 -3.21 17.55 3.87
CA GLN A 149 -2.71 18.89 4.08
C GLN A 149 -3.52 19.59 5.17
N VAL A 150 -2.85 20.36 6.02
CA VAL A 150 -3.50 21.22 7.01
C VAL A 150 -3.30 22.68 6.62
N ASP A 151 -4.39 23.44 6.55
CA ASP A 151 -4.33 24.86 6.22
C ASP A 151 -3.78 25.70 7.39
N LYS A 152 -3.54 26.99 7.15
CA LYS A 152 -3.01 27.92 8.17
C LYS A 152 -3.92 28.11 9.39
N LYS A 153 -5.17 27.66 9.32
CA LYS A 153 -6.14 27.73 10.42
C LYS A 153 -6.25 26.40 11.17
N GLY A 154 -5.50 25.38 10.76
CA GLY A 154 -5.55 24.04 11.36
C GLY A 154 -6.62 23.14 10.75
N ASN A 155 -7.25 23.50 9.62
CA ASN A 155 -8.25 22.65 8.99
C ASN A 155 -7.59 21.60 8.10
N VAL A 156 -7.94 20.33 8.32
CA VAL A 156 -7.53 19.20 7.49
C VAL A 156 -8.27 19.25 6.16
N GLN A 157 -7.53 19.21 5.05
CA GLN A 157 -8.09 19.15 3.70
C GLN A 157 -8.48 17.70 3.38
N PRO A 158 -9.62 17.48 2.68
CA PRO A 158 -10.10 16.12 2.39
C PRO A 158 -9.24 15.38 1.36
N GLU A 159 -8.53 16.07 0.50
CA GLU A 159 -7.64 15.46 -0.48
C GLU A 159 -6.41 14.83 0.20
N VAL A 160 -5.97 13.69 -0.33
CA VAL A 160 -4.77 13.00 0.14
C VAL A 160 -3.50 13.69 -0.37
N SER A 161 -2.48 13.74 0.48
CA SER A 161 -1.16 14.32 0.20
C SER A 161 -0.13 13.72 1.14
N TRP A 162 1.14 13.68 0.73
CA TRP A 162 2.22 13.15 1.55
C TRP A 162 3.02 14.28 2.18
N LEU A 163 3.14 14.30 3.51
CA LEU A 163 4.04 15.24 4.19
C LEU A 163 5.50 14.81 4.00
N GLU A 164 6.11 15.29 2.92
CA GLU A 164 7.46 14.92 2.49
C GLU A 164 8.55 15.55 3.37
N ILE A 165 8.35 16.80 3.78
CA ILE A 165 9.28 17.51 4.67
C ILE A 165 8.49 18.09 5.86
N PRO A 166 8.29 17.33 6.94
CA PRO A 166 7.54 17.75 8.12
C PRO A 166 8.06 19.03 8.76
N ALA A 167 9.37 19.29 8.68
CA ALA A 167 9.98 20.47 9.27
C ALA A 167 9.63 21.79 8.55
N LEU A 168 9.19 21.71 7.28
CA LEU A 168 8.79 22.85 6.46
C LEU A 168 7.28 22.87 6.14
N ASP A 169 6.53 21.88 6.64
CA ASP A 169 5.15 21.63 6.22
C ASP A 169 5.02 21.53 4.68
N GLU A 170 6.02 20.92 4.01
CA GLU A 170 5.99 20.71 2.56
C GLU A 170 5.35 19.37 2.21
N TYR A 171 4.34 19.44 1.35
CA TYR A 171 3.54 18.30 0.91
C TYR A 171 3.84 17.96 -0.55
N ALA A 172 3.97 16.68 -0.83
CA ALA A 172 3.96 16.13 -2.17
C ALA A 172 2.55 15.68 -2.55
N SER A 173 2.18 15.88 -3.82
CA SER A 173 0.99 15.25 -4.39
C SER A 173 1.21 13.75 -4.52
N VAL A 174 0.17 12.98 -4.26
CA VAL A 174 0.09 11.54 -4.50
C VAL A 174 -1.11 11.29 -5.42
N GLU A 175 -0.97 10.36 -6.35
CA GLU A 175 -2.01 10.09 -7.34
C GLU A 175 -3.14 9.23 -6.76
N THR A 176 -2.82 8.34 -5.82
CA THR A 176 -3.79 7.44 -5.19
C THR A 176 -3.53 7.22 -3.70
N SER A 177 -4.56 6.77 -2.99
CA SER A 177 -4.43 6.34 -1.58
C SER A 177 -3.43 5.21 -1.43
N SER A 178 -3.35 4.26 -2.37
CA SER A 178 -2.36 3.18 -2.32
C SER A 178 -0.93 3.71 -2.41
N GLU A 179 -0.67 4.70 -3.28
CA GLU A 179 0.65 5.34 -3.35
C GLU A 179 1.04 5.97 -2.00
N LEU A 180 0.08 6.64 -1.35
CA LEU A 180 0.29 7.23 -0.03
C LEU A 180 0.55 6.17 1.04
N CYS A 181 -0.26 5.12 1.11
CA CYS A 181 -0.10 4.02 2.07
C CYS A 181 1.29 3.37 1.94
N LEU A 182 1.75 3.15 0.70
CA LEU A 182 3.03 2.52 0.42
C LEU A 182 4.25 3.39 0.77
N LYS A 183 4.09 4.68 1.11
CA LYS A 183 5.20 5.49 1.67
C LYS A 183 5.72 4.90 2.99
N CYS A 184 4.85 4.25 3.77
CA CYS A 184 5.20 3.57 5.02
C CYS A 184 5.09 2.04 4.94
N HIS A 185 4.13 1.53 4.17
CA HIS A 185 3.83 0.09 4.09
C HIS A 185 4.63 -0.67 3.03
N ASN A 186 5.48 0.00 2.25
CA ASN A 186 6.52 -0.69 1.49
C ASN A 186 7.69 -1.05 2.44
N THR A 187 7.59 -2.24 3.02
CA THR A 187 8.49 -2.77 4.05
C THR A 187 9.63 -3.62 3.50
N GLU A 188 9.94 -3.49 2.19
CA GLU A 188 11.09 -4.13 1.61
C GLU A 188 12.37 -3.82 2.42
N ASN A 189 13.11 -4.87 2.76
CA ASN A 189 14.33 -4.79 3.56
C ASN A 189 14.13 -4.26 4.99
N VAL A 190 12.94 -4.35 5.56
CA VAL A 190 12.69 -4.08 6.99
C VAL A 190 12.57 -5.42 7.73
N ALA A 191 13.42 -5.60 8.74
CA ALA A 191 13.39 -6.82 9.55
C ALA A 191 12.02 -6.97 10.24
N GLU A 192 11.53 -8.21 10.34
CA GLU A 192 10.30 -8.55 11.07
C GLU A 192 9.03 -7.85 10.55
N HIS A 193 9.03 -7.38 9.30
CA HIS A 193 7.86 -6.78 8.67
C HIS A 193 7.39 -7.62 7.48
N GLY A 194 6.07 -7.85 7.42
CA GLY A 194 5.46 -8.53 6.29
C GLY A 194 5.44 -7.64 5.04
N GLN A 195 5.53 -8.25 3.87
CA GLN A 195 5.56 -7.54 2.58
C GLN A 195 4.13 -7.32 2.08
N VAL A 196 3.80 -6.10 1.64
CA VAL A 196 2.52 -5.82 1.00
C VAL A 196 2.64 -6.10 -0.49
N LEU A 197 2.21 -7.29 -0.90
CA LEU A 197 2.15 -7.71 -2.31
C LEU A 197 0.69 -7.73 -2.73
N VAL A 198 0.22 -6.73 -3.47
CA VAL A 198 -1.14 -6.70 -4.01
C VAL A 198 -1.13 -7.34 -5.40
N GLY A 199 -1.91 -8.39 -5.58
CA GLY A 199 -1.87 -9.21 -6.79
C GLY A 199 -3.14 -10.01 -7.04
N SER A 200 -3.05 -10.89 -8.03
CA SER A 200 -4.07 -11.88 -8.36
C SER A 200 -5.47 -11.28 -8.53
N GLY A 201 -6.47 -11.74 -7.76
CA GLY A 201 -7.87 -11.36 -7.93
C GLY A 201 -8.19 -9.91 -7.56
N HIS A 202 -7.27 -9.23 -6.85
CA HIS A 202 -7.47 -7.87 -6.34
C HIS A 202 -6.38 -6.88 -6.81
N ALA A 203 -5.63 -7.23 -7.86
CA ALA A 203 -4.47 -6.46 -8.33
C ALA A 203 -4.80 -4.99 -8.68
N ASP A 204 -6.02 -4.71 -9.14
CA ASP A 204 -6.45 -3.38 -9.55
C ASP A 204 -7.11 -2.56 -8.42
N MET A 205 -7.30 -3.15 -7.23
CA MET A 205 -7.95 -2.48 -6.11
C MET A 205 -7.01 -1.54 -5.36
N GLN A 206 -7.55 -0.43 -4.86
CA GLN A 206 -6.89 0.48 -3.94
C GLN A 206 -6.97 -0.03 -2.51
N CYS A 207 -5.98 0.30 -1.68
CA CYS A 207 -5.96 -0.09 -0.27
C CYS A 207 -7.24 0.30 0.46
N THR A 208 -7.82 1.45 0.13
CA THR A 208 -9.03 1.99 0.75
C THR A 208 -10.32 1.30 0.32
N GLU A 209 -10.29 0.41 -0.66
CA GLU A 209 -11.45 -0.42 -1.02
C GLU A 209 -11.63 -1.59 -0.04
N CYS A 210 -10.55 -2.01 0.65
CA CYS A 210 -10.61 -3.05 1.67
C CYS A 210 -10.38 -2.52 3.10
N HIS A 211 -9.61 -1.45 3.24
CA HIS A 211 -9.24 -0.87 4.54
C HIS A 211 -9.92 0.48 4.77
N SER A 212 -10.36 0.72 6.00
CA SER A 212 -10.58 2.10 6.47
C SER A 212 -9.25 2.65 6.98
N PRO A 213 -8.69 3.72 6.37
CA PRO A 213 -7.42 4.29 6.83
C PRO A 213 -7.55 4.95 8.20
N HIS A 214 -8.77 5.35 8.60
CA HIS A 214 -9.00 6.01 9.87
C HIS A 214 -9.18 5.05 11.03
N SER A 215 -9.82 3.89 10.84
CA SER A 215 -9.96 2.89 11.91
C SER A 215 -8.90 1.79 11.82
N THR A 216 -8.12 1.72 10.73
CA THR A 216 -7.20 0.63 10.38
C THR A 216 -7.86 -0.74 10.23
N THR A 217 -9.19 -0.80 10.19
CA THR A 217 -9.92 -2.06 10.02
C THR A 217 -9.96 -2.47 8.56
N ALA A 218 -9.88 -3.77 8.30
CA ALA A 218 -10.04 -4.36 6.98
C ALA A 218 -10.98 -5.55 7.05
N THR A 219 -11.71 -5.82 5.97
CA THR A 219 -12.55 -7.02 5.88
C THR A 219 -12.93 -7.31 4.44
N CYS A 220 -13.06 -8.60 4.13
CA CYS A 220 -13.52 -9.06 2.83
C CYS A 220 -15.05 -8.97 2.70
N SER A 221 -15.79 -8.96 3.82
CA SER A 221 -17.25 -9.12 3.82
C SER A 221 -18.05 -7.82 3.87
N THR A 222 -17.44 -6.68 4.18
CA THR A 222 -18.16 -5.39 4.16
C THR A 222 -18.15 -4.75 2.78
N GLY A 223 -19.08 -3.82 2.53
CA GLY A 223 -19.15 -3.12 1.26
C GLY A 223 -19.68 -3.98 0.11
N ASP A 224 -20.47 -5.01 0.43
CA ASP A 224 -21.12 -5.93 -0.51
C ASP A 224 -20.16 -6.74 -1.43
N CYS A 225 -18.85 -6.77 -1.15
CA CYS A 225 -17.89 -7.52 -1.97
C CYS A 225 -18.04 -9.04 -1.78
N HIS A 226 -18.09 -9.51 -0.52
CA HIS A 226 -18.26 -10.92 -0.18
C HIS A 226 -19.33 -11.15 0.91
N SER A 227 -20.40 -10.35 0.95
CA SER A 227 -21.40 -10.42 2.03
C SER A 227 -22.20 -11.74 2.09
N GLY A 228 -22.15 -12.56 1.03
CA GLY A 228 -22.82 -13.86 0.95
C GLY A 228 -21.91 -15.09 1.16
N VAL A 229 -20.58 -14.94 1.23
CA VAL A 229 -19.68 -16.12 1.22
C VAL A 229 -19.75 -16.97 2.48
N MET A 230 -20.23 -16.39 3.58
CA MET A 230 -20.45 -17.08 4.85
C MET A 230 -21.94 -17.47 5.03
N SER A 231 -22.74 -17.46 3.97
CA SER A 231 -24.14 -17.87 4.06
C SER A 231 -24.24 -19.39 4.24
N GLU A 232 -25.15 -19.84 5.10
CA GLU A 232 -25.43 -21.27 5.27
C GLU A 232 -26.10 -21.89 4.01
N GLU A 233 -26.61 -21.04 3.10
CA GLU A 233 -27.37 -21.47 1.93
C GLU A 233 -26.45 -21.97 0.80
N ASP A 234 -25.26 -21.39 0.64
CA ASP A 234 -24.37 -21.66 -0.50
C ASP A 234 -23.39 -22.81 -0.27
N GLN A 235 -23.26 -23.32 0.98
CA GLN A 235 -22.41 -24.46 1.39
C GLN A 235 -21.05 -24.51 0.67
N ILE A 236 -20.35 -23.37 0.62
CA ILE A 236 -19.04 -23.28 -0.03
C ILE A 236 -18.03 -24.06 0.83
N PRO A 237 -17.33 -25.07 0.29
CA PRO A 237 -16.33 -25.82 1.06
C PRO A 237 -15.31 -24.89 1.72
N GLY A 238 -15.00 -25.13 2.99
CA GLY A 238 -14.08 -24.31 3.77
C GLY A 238 -14.68 -22.99 4.29
N HIS A 239 -15.96 -22.72 4.07
CA HIS A 239 -16.71 -21.58 4.65
C HIS A 239 -17.71 -22.07 5.69
N ASP A 240 -17.28 -23.00 6.52
CA ASP A 240 -18.07 -23.66 7.57
C ASP A 240 -17.52 -23.36 8.97
N GLU A 241 -18.21 -23.88 9.99
CA GLU A 241 -17.86 -23.67 11.40
C GLU A 241 -16.48 -24.24 11.77
N ASP A 242 -15.99 -25.26 11.04
CA ASP A 242 -14.66 -25.84 11.27
C ASP A 242 -13.53 -24.90 10.81
N HIS A 243 -13.84 -23.95 9.92
CA HIS A 243 -12.90 -22.96 9.37
C HIS A 243 -13.07 -21.55 9.93
N LYS A 244 -13.94 -21.33 10.92
CA LYS A 244 -14.18 -19.99 11.50
C LYS A 244 -12.93 -19.32 12.09
N ASP A 245 -11.95 -20.13 12.52
CA ASP A 245 -10.68 -19.69 13.07
C ASP A 245 -9.57 -19.71 12.01
N VAL A 246 -9.93 -19.66 10.72
CA VAL A 246 -9.04 -19.56 9.57
C VAL A 246 -9.32 -18.25 8.84
N SER A 247 -8.31 -17.39 8.77
CA SER A 247 -8.43 -16.14 8.00
C SER A 247 -8.60 -16.43 6.51
N CYS A 248 -9.35 -15.59 5.80
CA CYS A 248 -9.55 -15.75 4.34
C CYS A 248 -8.20 -15.85 3.61
N ALA A 249 -7.22 -15.02 4.00
CA ALA A 249 -5.87 -15.02 3.43
C ALA A 249 -5.11 -16.34 3.63
N ALA A 250 -5.35 -17.09 4.72
CA ALA A 250 -4.71 -18.40 4.92
C ALA A 250 -5.09 -19.41 3.82
N CYS A 251 -6.33 -19.33 3.31
CA CYS A 251 -6.81 -20.18 2.22
C CYS A 251 -6.54 -19.58 0.84
N HIS A 252 -6.78 -18.27 0.70
CA HIS A 252 -6.77 -17.54 -0.58
C HIS A 252 -5.41 -16.94 -0.95
N ASP A 253 -4.36 -17.12 -0.15
CA ASP A 253 -3.03 -16.62 -0.48
C ASP A 253 -2.48 -17.23 -1.78
N SER A 254 -2.08 -16.34 -2.69
CA SER A 254 -1.42 -16.62 -3.97
C SER A 254 0.06 -16.25 -3.98
N ALA A 255 0.57 -15.61 -2.92
CA ALA A 255 2.00 -15.32 -2.79
C ALA A 255 2.83 -16.59 -2.44
N GLY A 256 2.16 -17.69 -2.09
CA GLY A 256 2.81 -18.96 -1.76
C GLY A 256 3.46 -18.95 -0.38
N TRP A 257 2.91 -18.19 0.56
CA TRP A 257 3.44 -18.07 1.91
C TRP A 257 3.12 -19.29 2.77
N GLU A 258 3.84 -19.46 3.87
CA GLU A 258 3.51 -20.51 4.83
C GLU A 258 2.21 -20.18 5.58
N VAL A 259 1.50 -21.20 6.03
CA VAL A 259 0.21 -21.07 6.73
C VAL A 259 0.28 -21.82 8.06
N GLY A 260 -0.27 -21.23 9.12
CA GLY A 260 -0.28 -21.82 10.46
C GLY A 260 -1.05 -20.97 11.46
N PRO A 261 -1.22 -21.45 12.70
CA PRO A 261 -1.88 -20.69 13.76
C PRO A 261 -1.01 -19.50 14.22
N HIS A 262 -1.61 -18.32 14.30
CA HIS A 262 -0.97 -17.14 14.87
C HIS A 262 -0.58 -17.41 16.34
N PRO A 263 0.65 -17.08 16.76
CA PRO A 263 1.17 -17.47 18.09
C PRO A 263 0.37 -16.86 19.26
N GLU A 264 -0.22 -15.68 19.07
CA GLU A 264 -0.96 -14.99 20.14
C GLU A 264 -2.47 -15.28 20.13
N THR A 265 -3.09 -15.44 18.96
CA THR A 265 -4.55 -15.52 18.83
C THR A 265 -5.03 -16.93 18.51
N GLY A 266 -4.15 -17.81 18.03
CA GLY A 266 -4.49 -19.15 17.53
C GLY A 266 -5.18 -19.18 16.18
N ILE A 267 -5.62 -18.03 15.64
CA ILE A 267 -6.27 -17.93 14.33
C ILE A 267 -5.27 -18.28 13.23
N TRP A 268 -5.66 -19.13 12.30
CA TRP A 268 -4.82 -19.51 11.17
C TRP A 268 -4.64 -18.35 10.20
N THR A 269 -3.39 -18.05 9.88
CA THR A 269 -2.97 -16.94 9.04
C THR A 269 -1.78 -17.36 8.18
N THR A 270 -1.43 -16.49 7.24
CA THR A 270 -0.20 -16.60 6.49
C THR A 270 1.00 -16.03 7.25
N PHE A 271 2.21 -16.44 6.85
CA PHE A 271 3.47 -15.99 7.40
C PHE A 271 4.32 -15.38 6.29
N SER A 272 4.44 -14.04 6.28
CA SER A 272 5.23 -13.34 5.27
C SER A 272 6.72 -13.55 5.54
N PRO A 273 7.52 -13.88 4.52
CA PRO A 273 8.97 -13.86 4.65
C PRO A 273 9.47 -12.42 4.73
N TRP A 274 10.54 -12.21 5.49
CA TRP A 274 11.28 -10.96 5.52
C TRP A 274 12.77 -11.24 5.38
N SER A 275 13.50 -10.26 4.86
CA SER A 275 14.95 -10.30 4.76
C SER A 275 15.55 -8.92 5.00
N HIS A 276 16.64 -8.83 5.75
CA HIS A 276 17.30 -7.58 6.08
C HIS A 276 18.82 -7.74 6.05
N ALA A 277 19.51 -6.86 5.35
CA ALA A 277 20.97 -6.87 5.28
C ALA A 277 21.57 -6.10 6.47
N VAL A 278 22.23 -6.82 7.37
CA VAL A 278 22.94 -6.24 8.52
C VAL A 278 24.41 -6.07 8.17
N LYS A 279 24.93 -4.85 8.28
CA LYS A 279 26.37 -4.58 8.13
C LYS A 279 27.13 -5.11 9.34
N ILE A 280 28.14 -5.93 9.09
CA ILE A 280 29.04 -6.47 10.13
C ILE A 280 30.45 -5.86 10.04
N ALA A 281 30.82 -5.32 8.88
CA ALA A 281 32.03 -4.53 8.65
C ALA A 281 31.79 -3.53 7.50
N GLU A 282 32.79 -2.72 7.16
CA GLU A 282 32.69 -1.66 6.14
C GLU A 282 32.31 -2.20 4.74
N GLU A 283 32.80 -3.40 4.39
CA GLU A 283 32.55 -4.05 3.10
C GLU A 283 31.70 -5.33 3.22
N ASP A 284 31.34 -5.74 4.45
CA ASP A 284 30.66 -7.01 4.72
C ASP A 284 29.26 -6.80 5.30
N SER A 285 28.29 -7.51 4.72
CA SER A 285 26.94 -7.65 5.28
C SER A 285 26.53 -9.12 5.35
N ILE A 286 25.66 -9.42 6.31
CA ILE A 286 24.96 -10.70 6.39
C ILE A 286 23.49 -10.46 6.09
N LEU A 287 22.88 -11.37 5.32
CA LEU A 287 21.44 -11.38 5.12
C LEU A 287 20.80 -12.13 6.27
N GLN A 288 20.02 -11.43 7.09
CA GLN A 288 19.11 -12.04 8.03
C GLN A 288 17.77 -12.30 7.35
N THR A 289 17.13 -13.41 7.67
CA THR A 289 15.84 -13.81 7.11
C THR A 289 14.96 -14.42 8.19
N GLY A 290 13.66 -14.27 8.06
CA GLY A 290 12.69 -14.92 8.94
C GLY A 290 11.29 -14.86 8.35
N THR A 291 10.31 -15.23 9.16
CA THR A 291 8.89 -15.08 8.85
C THR A 291 8.19 -14.34 9.98
N VAL A 292 7.08 -13.66 9.66
CA VAL A 292 6.23 -12.97 10.64
C VAL A 292 4.77 -13.25 10.30
N PRO A 293 3.88 -13.49 11.29
CA PRO A 293 2.46 -13.58 11.01
C PRO A 293 1.97 -12.32 10.29
N PHE A 294 1.38 -12.48 9.11
CA PHE A 294 0.96 -11.37 8.28
C PHE A 294 -0.10 -11.82 7.29
N LEU A 295 -1.20 -11.08 7.15
CA LEU A 295 -2.23 -11.40 6.17
C LEU A 295 -1.72 -11.12 4.75
N SER A 296 -1.75 -12.14 3.89
CA SER A 296 -1.40 -11.97 2.48
C SER A 296 -2.33 -10.99 1.80
N HIS A 297 -1.73 -10.12 0.99
CA HIS A 297 -2.44 -9.17 0.13
C HIS A 297 -2.51 -9.66 -1.33
N ASP A 298 -1.86 -10.79 -1.63
CA ASP A 298 -1.93 -11.44 -2.93
C ASP A 298 -2.98 -12.53 -2.84
N LEU A 299 -4.23 -12.16 -3.10
CA LEU A 299 -5.39 -13.01 -2.86
C LEU A 299 -5.93 -13.56 -4.18
N GLY A 300 -5.95 -14.88 -4.30
CA GLY A 300 -6.46 -15.63 -5.45
C GLY A 300 -7.86 -16.15 -5.23
N LEU A 301 -8.51 -16.51 -6.34
CA LEU A 301 -9.83 -17.11 -6.33
C LEU A 301 -9.78 -18.62 -6.02
N GLU A 302 -8.66 -19.26 -6.34
CA GLU A 302 -8.45 -20.68 -6.10
C GLU A 302 -7.89 -20.92 -4.70
N VAL A 303 -8.36 -21.99 -4.04
CA VAL A 303 -7.89 -22.42 -2.72
C VAL A 303 -7.23 -23.79 -2.85
N ASN A 304 -6.09 -23.96 -2.19
CA ASN A 304 -5.42 -25.24 -2.07
C ASN A 304 -5.57 -25.80 -0.65
N CYS A 305 -6.56 -26.67 -0.45
CA CYS A 305 -6.82 -27.30 0.85
C CYS A 305 -5.66 -28.18 1.34
N GLU A 306 -4.80 -28.67 0.45
CA GLU A 306 -3.62 -29.50 0.82
C GLU A 306 -2.58 -28.71 1.62
N ARG A 307 -2.67 -27.38 1.67
CA ARG A 307 -1.83 -26.54 2.55
C ARG A 307 -2.06 -26.83 4.03
N CYS A 308 -3.26 -27.29 4.40
CA CYS A 308 -3.63 -27.60 5.77
C CYS A 308 -3.97 -29.08 5.93
N HIS A 309 -4.62 -29.69 4.94
CA HIS A 309 -5.10 -31.08 4.99
C HIS A 309 -4.11 -32.05 4.32
N PHE A 310 -2.95 -32.24 4.96
CA PHE A 310 -1.89 -33.12 4.44
C PHE A 310 -1.39 -34.13 5.48
N SER A 311 -0.76 -35.19 4.98
CA SER A 311 -0.24 -36.26 5.84
C SER A 311 0.87 -35.79 6.77
N GLY A 312 0.73 -36.09 8.05
CA GLY A 312 1.71 -35.68 9.06
C GLY A 312 1.69 -34.17 9.35
N ASN A 313 0.57 -33.48 9.09
CA ASN A 313 0.36 -32.11 9.53
C ASN A 313 0.70 -31.97 11.03
N PRO A 314 1.59 -31.04 11.42
CA PRO A 314 2.10 -30.96 12.78
C PRO A 314 1.05 -30.49 13.81
N TRP A 315 -0.07 -29.97 13.33
CA TRP A 315 -1.22 -29.53 14.14
C TRP A 315 -2.31 -30.60 14.24
N GLY A 316 -2.13 -31.78 13.63
CA GLY A 316 -3.04 -32.93 13.77
C GLY A 316 -4.32 -32.82 12.92
N LEU A 317 -4.33 -31.97 11.90
CA LEU A 317 -5.43 -31.89 10.94
C LEU A 317 -5.52 -33.16 10.08
N THR A 318 -6.73 -33.56 9.72
CA THR A 318 -6.99 -34.75 8.90
C THR A 318 -6.76 -34.48 7.42
N GLU A 319 -6.28 -35.48 6.68
CA GLU A 319 -6.12 -35.43 5.22
C GLU A 319 -7.45 -35.39 4.47
N SER A 320 -8.53 -35.92 5.06
CA SER A 320 -9.84 -35.95 4.42
C SER A 320 -10.44 -34.55 4.37
N VAL A 321 -10.50 -33.99 3.17
CA VAL A 321 -11.40 -32.89 2.81
C VAL A 321 -12.69 -33.56 2.32
N GLU A 322 -13.72 -33.63 3.15
CA GLU A 322 -15.04 -34.03 2.67
C GLU A 322 -15.61 -32.83 1.90
N ILE A 323 -15.57 -32.90 0.56
CA ILE A 323 -16.27 -31.95 -0.30
C ILE A 323 -17.73 -32.41 -0.33
N PRO A 324 -18.69 -31.65 0.22
CA PRO A 324 -20.11 -31.99 0.16
C PRO A 324 -20.65 -32.08 -1.28
#